data_AF-A0A257WZM5-F1
#
_entry.id   AF-A0A257WZM5-F1
#
_cell.length_a   1.000
_cell.length_b   1.000
_cell.length_c   1.000
_cell.angle_alpha   90.00
_cell.angle_beta   90.00
_cell.angle_gamma   90.00
#
_symmetry.space_group_name_H-M   'P 1'
#
loop_
_entity.id
_entity.type
_entity.pdbx_description
1 polymer ?
#
loop_
_entity_poly.entity_id
_entity_poly.type
_entity_poly.pdbx_seq_one_letter_code
_entity_poly.pdbx_strand_id
1 'polypeptide(L)'
;MHLIFIKTLLSKMPLGAWAMVAWMLALSAPGQDLQLQIVPMVNGQALRLDEPMALLDAAQVTRLDCLLSGLALQKEDGAWLESQDWFAYLSAATGRQTAKVSGMPAGEYKGIRFRIGVDETTNKSDPNGYAPDHALNPQVNGLHWGWQGGYIFMALEGRFMKDGMENGFSYHIANAPQLMTVEVPVAFRGGRPLTLELEFDVQRALAGIDFAKDGTSTHSREGDALAAKLKTNIEQAFRVRSMHYDVYQTPTFATKPAPLPAGTHALTPAMTQRFPQVQLPADNPLTQEGVALGRQLFHDARLSVNQTQSCASCHDQTRAFADARRFSLGAEQQMGKRNAMPLFNLAWQSSFFWDGRAATLREQVLMPIQDAHEMNETLPKVVAKLSEDPECTQAFA
;
A
#
# COMPACT_ATOMS: atom_id res chain seq x y z
N MET A 1 33.02 -8.08 21.19
CA MET A 1 34.21 -7.83 20.34
C MET A 1 33.89 -7.10 19.01
N HIS A 2 32.78 -6.35 18.94
CA HIS A 2 32.43 -5.45 17.82
C HIS A 2 32.49 -3.95 18.15
N LEU A 3 32.86 -3.58 19.39
CA LEU A 3 32.98 -2.17 19.81
C LEU A 3 34.40 -1.59 19.75
N ILE A 4 35.42 -2.38 19.40
CA ILE A 4 36.82 -1.93 19.38
C ILE A 4 37.27 -1.53 17.96
N PHE A 5 36.70 -2.13 16.90
CA PHE A 5 37.03 -1.81 15.51
C PHE A 5 36.48 -0.47 15.04
N ILE A 6 35.31 -0.06 15.56
CA ILE A 6 34.68 1.24 15.26
C ILE A 6 35.51 2.39 15.87
N LYS A 7 36.16 2.18 17.01
CA LYS A 7 36.98 3.19 17.69
C LYS A 7 38.28 3.53 16.94
N THR A 8 38.83 2.58 16.17
CA THR A 8 40.08 2.77 15.41
C THR A 8 39.87 3.42 14.04
N LEU A 9 38.67 3.28 13.46
CA LEU A 9 38.29 4.02 12.24
C LEU A 9 37.94 5.49 12.54
N LEU A 10 37.41 5.77 13.74
CA LEU A 10 36.96 7.10 14.18
C LEU A 10 38.10 8.07 14.55
N SER A 11 39.35 7.62 14.67
CA SER A 11 40.47 8.47 15.10
C SER A 11 41.26 9.13 13.96
N LYS A 12 40.81 8.99 12.71
CA LYS A 12 41.55 9.47 11.51
C LYS A 12 40.78 10.41 10.59
N MET A 13 39.59 10.89 10.97
CA MET A 13 38.78 11.77 10.13
C MET A 13 38.86 13.25 10.55
N PRO A 14 39.03 14.20 9.60
CA PRO A 14 39.12 15.62 9.89
C PRO A 14 37.81 16.19 10.43
N LEU A 15 37.92 17.17 11.34
CA LEU A 15 36.88 17.75 12.19
C LEU A 15 35.62 18.32 11.48
N GLY A 16 35.59 18.41 10.16
CA GLY A 16 34.42 18.86 9.39
C GLY A 16 33.36 17.78 9.08
N ALA A 17 33.66 16.50 9.29
CA ALA A 17 32.78 15.40 8.91
C ALA A 17 31.68 15.06 9.94
N TRP A 18 31.75 15.61 11.15
CA TRP A 18 30.79 15.32 12.22
C TRP A 18 29.38 15.86 11.95
N ALA A 19 29.25 16.97 11.21
CA ALA A 19 27.95 17.56 10.92
C ALA A 19 27.16 16.81 9.83
N MET A 20 27.83 16.15 8.87
CA MET A 20 27.15 15.40 7.81
C MET A 20 26.75 13.98 8.22
N VAL A 21 27.52 13.31 9.07
CA VAL A 21 27.21 11.93 9.49
C VAL A 21 26.06 11.89 10.51
N ALA A 22 25.96 12.89 11.39
CA ALA A 22 24.82 13.03 12.30
C ALA A 22 23.52 13.43 11.56
N TRP A 23 23.61 14.11 10.41
CA TRP A 23 22.47 14.38 9.54
C TRP A 23 22.06 13.17 8.68
N MET A 24 23.01 12.31 8.29
CA MET A 24 22.69 11.09 7.51
C MET A 24 22.22 9.92 8.38
N LEU A 25 22.52 9.88 9.68
CA LEU A 25 22.00 8.82 10.58
C LEU A 25 20.61 9.12 11.17
N ALA A 26 19.99 10.23 10.75
CA ALA A 26 18.55 10.47 10.87
C ALA A 26 17.82 10.22 9.53
N LEU A 27 18.35 9.32 8.69
CA LEU A 27 17.60 8.72 7.59
C LEU A 27 16.43 7.92 8.20
N SER A 28 15.30 8.61 8.33
CA SER A 28 13.96 8.07 8.53
C SER A 28 13.83 6.70 7.90
N ALA A 29 13.40 5.70 8.68
CA ALA A 29 12.86 4.48 8.08
C ALA A 29 11.89 4.90 6.97
N PRO A 30 11.98 4.35 5.74
CA PRO A 30 11.09 4.73 4.66
C PRO A 30 9.66 4.53 5.16
N GLY A 31 8.91 5.63 5.26
CA GLY A 31 7.55 5.57 5.72
C GLY A 31 6.72 4.71 4.77
N GLN A 32 5.72 4.02 5.32
CA GLN A 32 5.00 2.97 4.62
C GLN A 32 3.70 3.49 4.01
N ASP A 33 3.09 2.68 3.16
CA ASP A 33 1.79 2.98 2.56
C ASP A 33 0.66 2.63 3.53
N LEU A 34 -0.27 3.56 3.72
CA LEU A 34 -1.60 3.28 4.25
C LEU A 34 -2.60 3.52 3.13
N GLN A 35 -3.42 2.52 2.88
CA GLN A 35 -4.51 2.57 1.92
C GLN A 35 -5.83 2.63 2.66
N LEU A 36 -6.62 3.67 2.42
CA LEU A 36 -8.02 3.74 2.81
C LEU A 36 -8.87 3.24 1.64
N GLN A 37 -9.57 2.14 1.84
CA GLN A 37 -10.56 1.64 0.90
C GLN A 37 -11.94 2.00 1.44
N ILE A 38 -12.62 2.96 0.80
CA ILE A 38 -13.93 3.46 1.22
C ILE A 38 -15.00 2.82 0.37
N VAL A 39 -15.81 1.98 1.01
CA VAL A 39 -16.87 1.20 0.37
C VAL A 39 -18.21 1.82 0.75
N PRO A 40 -18.94 2.45 -0.19
CA PRO A 40 -20.30 2.90 0.09
C PRO A 40 -21.23 1.71 0.31
N MET A 41 -22.01 1.75 1.38
CA MET A 41 -22.85 0.64 1.84
C MET A 41 -24.28 1.11 2.10
N VAL A 42 -25.26 0.25 1.79
CA VAL A 42 -26.66 0.41 2.17
C VAL A 42 -27.21 -0.93 2.63
N ASN A 43 -27.83 -0.94 3.82
CA ASN A 43 -28.35 -2.17 4.45
C ASN A 43 -27.33 -3.33 4.49
N GLY A 44 -26.06 -3.02 4.72
CA GLY A 44 -24.98 -4.01 4.78
C GLY A 44 -24.52 -4.58 3.43
N GLN A 45 -25.04 -4.08 2.31
CA GLN A 45 -24.60 -4.42 0.94
C GLN A 45 -23.88 -3.24 0.30
N ALA A 46 -22.90 -3.52 -0.56
CA ALA A 46 -22.21 -2.47 -1.31
C ALA A 46 -23.20 -1.72 -2.22
N LEU A 47 -23.09 -0.40 -2.24
CA LEU A 47 -23.93 0.46 -3.07
C LEU A 47 -23.79 0.06 -4.55
N ARG A 48 -24.93 -0.10 -5.21
CA ARG A 48 -25.03 -0.20 -6.65
C ARG A 48 -25.82 1.00 -7.15
N LEU A 49 -25.22 1.79 -8.03
CA LEU A 49 -25.88 2.94 -8.61
C LEU A 49 -27.06 2.49 -9.46
N ASP A 50 -28.10 3.34 -9.54
CA ASP A 50 -29.32 3.14 -10.32
C ASP A 50 -30.16 1.89 -9.95
N GLU A 51 -29.82 1.20 -8.86
CA GLU A 51 -30.64 0.11 -8.33
C GLU A 51 -31.60 0.64 -7.24
N PRO A 52 -32.87 0.19 -7.22
CA PRO A 52 -33.79 0.45 -6.12
C PRO A 52 -33.19 -0.04 -4.80
N MET A 53 -33.12 0.86 -3.81
CA MET A 53 -32.57 0.55 -2.51
C MET A 53 -33.62 0.83 -1.45
N ALA A 54 -33.60 0.09 -0.33
CA ALA A 54 -34.44 0.42 0.81
C ALA A 54 -33.85 1.61 1.58
N LEU A 55 -33.81 2.76 0.90
CA LEU A 55 -33.30 4.07 1.29
C LEU A 55 -34.42 5.08 1.01
N LEU A 56 -34.71 6.02 1.92
CA LEU A 56 -35.65 7.15 1.72
C LEU A 56 -36.76 6.90 0.67
N ASP A 57 -37.86 6.24 1.05
CA ASP A 57 -38.98 5.95 0.13
C ASP A 57 -38.59 5.24 -1.19
N ALA A 58 -37.68 4.27 -1.10
CA ALA A 58 -37.15 3.52 -2.24
C ALA A 58 -36.34 4.35 -3.25
N ALA A 59 -35.67 5.40 -2.76
CA ALA A 59 -34.76 6.20 -3.57
C ALA A 59 -33.57 5.39 -4.10
N GLN A 60 -33.20 5.68 -5.34
CA GLN A 60 -32.01 5.18 -6.02
C GLN A 60 -30.91 6.24 -5.92
N VAL A 61 -29.67 5.82 -5.67
CA VAL A 61 -28.50 6.71 -5.79
C VAL A 61 -27.96 6.61 -7.21
N THR A 62 -27.83 7.75 -7.88
CA THR A 62 -27.28 7.83 -9.26
C THR A 62 -25.87 8.40 -9.27
N ARG A 63 -25.46 9.13 -8.23
CA ARG A 63 -24.09 9.65 -8.08
C ARG A 63 -23.69 9.68 -6.62
N LEU A 64 -22.47 9.24 -6.36
CA LEU A 64 -21.77 9.44 -5.09
C LEU A 64 -20.29 9.69 -5.37
N ASP A 65 -19.90 10.95 -5.24
CA ASP A 65 -18.53 11.40 -5.44
C ASP A 65 -18.12 12.28 -4.25
N CYS A 66 -16.86 12.19 -3.80
CA CYS A 66 -16.36 13.10 -2.75
C CYS A 66 -14.86 13.35 -2.83
N LEU A 67 -14.45 14.51 -2.32
CA LEU A 67 -13.06 14.87 -2.10
C LEU A 67 -12.69 14.60 -0.66
N LEU A 68 -11.50 14.01 -0.45
CA LEU A 68 -10.92 13.83 0.87
C LEU A 68 -9.67 14.69 1.00
N SER A 69 -9.41 15.18 2.21
CA SER A 69 -8.17 15.88 2.53
C SER A 69 -7.73 15.67 3.98
N GLY A 70 -6.50 16.07 4.28
CA GLY A 70 -6.01 16.22 5.66
C GLY A 70 -6.09 14.94 6.49
N LEU A 71 -5.61 13.83 5.95
CA LEU A 71 -5.49 12.58 6.71
C LEU A 71 -4.59 12.80 7.93
N ALA A 72 -4.98 12.30 9.09
CA ALA A 72 -4.22 12.37 10.32
C ALA A 72 -4.35 11.07 11.11
N LEU A 73 -3.30 10.73 11.86
CA LEU A 73 -3.24 9.50 12.67
C LEU A 73 -3.13 9.86 14.15
N GLN A 74 -3.95 9.24 14.99
CA GLN A 74 -3.92 9.48 16.43
C GLN A 74 -2.95 8.51 17.11
N LYS A 75 -1.93 9.04 17.78
CA LYS A 75 -0.99 8.26 18.59
C LYS A 75 -1.62 7.82 19.91
N GLU A 76 -0.98 6.86 20.59
CA GLU A 76 -1.40 6.39 21.93
C GLU A 76 -1.54 7.53 22.96
N ASP A 77 -0.63 8.50 22.94
CA ASP A 77 -0.66 9.68 23.82
C ASP A 77 -1.80 10.68 23.49
N GLY A 78 -2.56 10.44 22.43
CA GLY A 78 -3.66 11.29 21.96
C GLY A 78 -3.25 12.38 20.99
N ALA A 79 -1.95 12.57 20.72
CA ALA A 79 -1.49 13.54 19.74
C ALA A 79 -1.83 13.09 18.31
N TRP A 80 -2.17 14.06 17.47
CA TRP A 80 -2.44 13.83 16.05
C TRP A 80 -1.17 14.07 15.22
N LEU A 81 -0.88 13.13 14.33
CA LEU A 81 0.11 13.28 13.28
C LEU A 81 -0.62 13.63 11.98
N GLU A 82 -0.52 14.89 11.55
CA GLU A 82 -1.17 15.38 10.33
C GLU A 82 -0.34 15.02 9.08
N SER A 83 -1.00 14.62 8.01
CA SER A 83 -0.41 14.58 6.67
C SER A 83 -0.25 15.99 6.09
N GLN A 84 0.69 16.15 5.17
CA GLN A 84 0.86 17.36 4.38
C GLN A 84 0.33 17.12 2.96
N ASP A 85 -0.42 18.07 2.42
CA ASP A 85 -0.90 18.10 1.03
C ASP A 85 -1.55 16.79 0.53
N TRP A 86 -2.22 16.08 1.43
CA TRP A 86 -2.90 14.84 1.08
C TRP A 86 -4.31 15.12 0.58
N PHE A 87 -4.59 14.70 -0.66
CA PHE A 87 -5.89 14.80 -1.30
C PHE A 87 -6.25 13.49 -1.98
N ALA A 88 -7.52 13.11 -1.92
CA ALA A 88 -8.05 11.98 -2.67
C ALA A 88 -9.42 12.31 -3.26
N TYR A 89 -9.76 11.64 -4.35
CA TYR A 89 -11.06 11.72 -4.99
C TYR A 89 -11.68 10.32 -4.98
N LEU A 90 -12.92 10.22 -4.51
CA LEU A 90 -13.71 8.99 -4.59
C LEU A 90 -14.85 9.17 -5.56
N SER A 91 -15.18 8.10 -6.27
CA SER A 91 -16.31 8.06 -7.17
C SER A 91 -16.88 6.65 -7.26
N ALA A 92 -18.15 6.50 -6.89
CA ALA A 92 -18.86 5.24 -7.01
C ALA A 92 -19.02 4.82 -8.49
N ALA A 93 -19.23 5.78 -9.40
CA ALA A 93 -19.47 5.51 -10.81
C ALA A 93 -18.24 4.93 -11.52
N THR A 94 -17.04 5.39 -11.16
CA THR A 94 -15.79 4.90 -11.76
C THR A 94 -15.15 3.76 -10.96
N GLY A 95 -15.72 3.40 -9.80
CA GLY A 95 -15.12 2.45 -8.86
C GLY A 95 -13.88 2.98 -8.15
N ARG A 96 -13.60 4.30 -8.21
CA ARG A 96 -12.50 4.92 -7.49
C ARG A 96 -12.85 5.00 -6.00
N GLN A 97 -12.46 3.96 -5.26
CA GLN A 97 -12.79 3.77 -3.84
C GLN A 97 -11.56 3.80 -2.93
N THR A 98 -10.39 4.08 -3.49
CA THR A 98 -9.12 3.95 -2.79
C THR A 98 -8.40 5.28 -2.67
N ALA A 99 -7.99 5.63 -1.46
CA ALA A 99 -7.12 6.77 -1.17
C ALA A 99 -5.83 6.26 -0.51
N LYS A 100 -4.67 6.61 -1.08
CA LYS A 100 -3.36 6.15 -0.60
C LYS A 100 -2.61 7.28 0.07
N VAL A 101 -1.89 6.98 1.16
CA VAL A 101 -0.87 7.84 1.73
C VAL A 101 0.42 7.06 1.80
N SER A 102 1.53 7.67 1.37
CA SER A 102 2.86 7.11 1.49
C SER A 102 3.65 7.86 2.55
N GLY A 103 4.70 7.24 3.09
CA GLY A 103 5.55 7.91 4.07
C GLY A 103 5.00 7.87 5.50
N MET A 104 4.04 6.98 5.82
CA MET A 104 3.52 6.83 7.18
C MET A 104 4.62 6.35 8.16
N PRO A 105 4.87 7.06 9.26
CA PRO A 105 5.85 6.64 10.25
C PRO A 105 5.45 5.34 10.98
N ALA A 106 6.46 4.55 11.35
CA ALA A 106 6.24 3.41 12.24
C ALA A 106 5.78 3.89 13.63
N GLY A 107 4.81 3.19 14.22
CA GLY A 107 4.22 3.56 15.51
C GLY A 107 2.93 2.82 15.79
N GLU A 108 2.44 2.90 17.02
CA GLU A 108 1.09 2.44 17.38
C GLU A 108 0.12 3.61 17.28
N TYR A 109 -1.02 3.36 16.64
CA TYR A 109 -2.06 4.35 16.40
C TYR A 109 -3.41 3.80 16.85
N LYS A 110 -4.27 4.68 17.38
CA LYS A 110 -5.59 4.33 17.94
C LYS A 110 -6.77 4.97 17.20
N GLY A 111 -6.51 5.75 16.16
CA GLY A 111 -7.53 6.35 15.33
C GLY A 111 -6.98 7.00 14.08
N ILE A 112 -7.88 7.25 13.13
CA ILE A 112 -7.61 8.08 11.97
C ILE A 112 -8.61 9.23 11.92
N ARG A 113 -8.19 10.32 11.28
CA ARG A 113 -9.06 11.44 10.94
C ARG A 113 -8.81 11.84 9.50
N PHE A 114 -9.85 12.20 8.79
CA PHE A 114 -9.73 12.87 7.49
C PHE A 114 -10.89 13.82 7.33
N ARG A 115 -10.79 14.70 6.33
CA ARG A 115 -11.86 15.63 5.99
C ARG A 115 -12.54 15.20 4.71
N ILE A 116 -13.83 15.50 4.60
CA ILE A 116 -14.54 15.47 3.32
C ILE A 116 -14.69 16.91 2.86
N GLY A 117 -14.02 17.21 1.75
CA GLY A 117 -13.80 18.57 1.26
C GLY A 117 -12.36 19.04 1.42
N VAL A 118 -12.16 20.31 1.15
CA VAL A 118 -10.86 21.00 1.23
C VAL A 118 -10.98 22.26 2.09
N ASP A 119 -9.87 22.72 2.66
CA ASP A 119 -9.87 23.96 3.43
C ASP A 119 -10.16 25.20 2.55
N GLU A 120 -10.42 26.33 3.20
CA GLU A 120 -10.80 27.56 2.49
C GLU A 120 -9.71 28.08 1.54
N THR A 121 -8.44 27.89 1.88
CA THR A 121 -7.32 28.33 1.05
C THR A 121 -7.23 27.47 -0.21
N THR A 122 -7.26 26.14 -0.08
CA THR A 122 -7.32 25.22 -1.21
C THR A 122 -8.58 25.44 -2.04
N ASN A 123 -9.73 25.68 -1.41
CA ASN A 123 -11.00 25.87 -2.10
C ASN A 123 -11.04 27.10 -3.03
N LYS A 124 -10.21 28.10 -2.75
CA LYS A 124 -10.08 29.34 -3.54
C LYS A 124 -8.89 29.32 -4.50
N SER A 125 -8.10 28.24 -4.51
CA SER A 125 -6.92 28.10 -5.36
C SER A 125 -7.29 27.81 -6.83
N ASP A 126 -6.33 28.01 -7.75
CA ASP A 126 -6.53 27.65 -9.15
C ASP A 126 -6.48 26.13 -9.35
N PRO A 127 -7.61 25.49 -9.70
CA PRO A 127 -7.62 24.06 -9.85
C PRO A 127 -6.85 23.58 -11.10
N ASN A 128 -6.54 24.47 -12.06
CA ASN A 128 -5.72 24.16 -13.23
C ASN A 128 -4.21 24.13 -12.92
N GLY A 129 -3.81 24.60 -11.73
CA GLY A 129 -2.44 24.46 -11.24
C GLY A 129 -2.08 23.02 -10.87
N TYR A 130 -3.08 22.15 -10.68
CA TYR A 130 -2.86 20.75 -10.36
C TYR A 130 -2.56 19.90 -11.60
N ALA A 131 -1.68 18.91 -11.45
CA ALA A 131 -1.36 17.95 -12.50
C ALA A 131 -2.62 17.22 -13.03
N PRO A 132 -2.65 16.76 -14.30
CA PRO A 132 -3.84 16.14 -14.91
C PRO A 132 -4.37 14.90 -14.20
N ASP A 133 -3.57 14.23 -13.37
CA ASP A 133 -3.93 13.04 -12.60
C ASP A 133 -4.23 13.34 -11.11
N HIS A 134 -4.01 14.58 -10.67
CA HIS A 134 -4.18 15.00 -9.30
C HIS A 134 -5.66 14.98 -8.88
N ALA A 135 -5.94 14.58 -7.63
CA ALA A 135 -7.30 14.44 -7.11
C ALA A 135 -8.15 15.72 -7.19
N LEU A 136 -7.51 16.89 -7.06
CA LEU A 136 -8.16 18.19 -7.13
C LEU A 136 -8.31 18.74 -8.56
N ASN A 137 -7.75 18.09 -9.57
CA ASN A 137 -7.92 18.53 -10.96
C ASN A 137 -9.39 18.32 -11.41
N PRO A 138 -10.10 19.33 -11.94
CA PRO A 138 -11.51 19.21 -12.33
C PRO A 138 -11.76 18.21 -13.45
N GLN A 139 -10.76 17.94 -14.31
CA GLN A 139 -10.84 16.90 -15.33
C GLN A 139 -10.88 15.49 -14.72
N VAL A 140 -10.38 15.34 -13.50
CA VAL A 140 -10.37 14.08 -12.74
C VAL A 140 -11.64 13.94 -11.91
N ASN A 141 -12.02 14.99 -11.16
CA ASN A 141 -13.07 14.87 -10.16
C ASN A 141 -14.45 15.35 -10.59
N GLY A 142 -14.58 16.27 -11.56
CA GLY A 142 -15.87 16.84 -11.93
C GLY A 142 -16.66 17.49 -10.76
N LEU A 143 -15.95 17.93 -9.71
CA LEU A 143 -16.50 18.48 -8.46
C LEU A 143 -16.11 19.95 -8.25
N HIS A 144 -15.87 20.71 -9.31
CA HIS A 144 -15.50 22.13 -9.21
C HIS A 144 -16.46 23.01 -10.02
N TRP A 145 -17.16 23.94 -9.35
CA TRP A 145 -18.16 24.84 -9.97
C TRP A 145 -17.56 26.10 -10.59
N GLY A 146 -16.23 26.21 -10.61
CA GLY A 146 -15.51 27.40 -11.07
C GLY A 146 -15.14 28.32 -9.92
N TRP A 147 -14.48 29.43 -10.26
CA TRP A 147 -13.75 30.28 -9.31
C TRP A 147 -14.58 30.90 -8.19
N GLN A 148 -15.85 31.19 -8.44
CA GLN A 148 -16.76 31.77 -7.44
C GLN A 148 -17.42 30.70 -6.55
N GLY A 149 -17.57 29.47 -7.05
CA GLY A 149 -18.25 28.38 -6.35
C GLY A 149 -17.32 27.41 -5.62
N GLY A 150 -16.05 27.33 -6.03
CA GLY A 150 -15.07 26.41 -5.47
C GLY A 150 -15.43 24.94 -5.70
N TYR A 151 -14.98 24.08 -4.79
CA TYR A 151 -15.23 22.64 -4.82
C TYR A 151 -16.54 22.25 -4.13
N ILE A 152 -17.21 21.28 -4.75
CA ILE A 152 -18.19 20.42 -4.12
C ILE A 152 -17.41 19.36 -3.32
N PHE A 153 -17.61 19.32 -2.02
CA PHE A 153 -16.92 18.37 -1.13
C PHE A 153 -17.50 16.96 -1.26
N MET A 154 -18.81 16.86 -1.42
CA MET A 154 -19.52 15.62 -1.72
C MET A 154 -20.73 15.90 -2.61
N ALA A 155 -20.89 15.11 -3.66
CA ALA A 155 -22.09 15.07 -4.49
C ALA A 155 -22.81 13.74 -4.25
N LEU A 156 -24.04 13.82 -3.74
CA LEU A 156 -24.94 12.69 -3.55
C LEU A 156 -26.25 12.99 -4.31
N GLU A 157 -26.46 12.29 -5.41
CA GLU A 157 -27.60 12.51 -6.31
C GLU A 157 -28.39 11.22 -6.47
N GLY A 158 -29.66 11.35 -6.80
CA GLY A 158 -30.52 10.19 -6.96
C GLY A 158 -31.91 10.50 -7.49
N ARG A 159 -32.69 9.43 -7.58
CA ARG A 159 -34.08 9.45 -8.07
C ARG A 159 -35.00 8.81 -7.04
N PHE A 160 -36.22 9.29 -6.95
CA PHE A 160 -37.24 8.73 -6.07
C PHE A 160 -38.62 8.84 -6.71
N MET A 161 -39.56 7.99 -6.26
CA MET A 161 -40.93 8.02 -6.75
C MET A 161 -41.81 8.83 -5.80
N LYS A 162 -42.58 9.76 -6.34
CA LYS A 162 -43.59 10.51 -5.58
C LYS A 162 -44.87 10.60 -6.41
N ASP A 163 -45.98 10.15 -5.84
CA ASP A 163 -47.30 10.15 -6.49
C ASP A 163 -47.30 9.50 -7.89
N GLY A 164 -46.49 8.45 -8.07
CA GLY A 164 -46.35 7.73 -9.35
C GLY A 164 -45.45 8.43 -10.39
N MET A 165 -44.83 9.57 -10.05
CA MET A 165 -43.89 10.29 -10.92
C MET A 165 -42.45 10.16 -10.39
N GLU A 166 -41.51 9.98 -11.32
CA GLU A 166 -40.08 10.00 -11.01
C GLU A 166 -39.64 11.44 -10.73
N ASN A 167 -38.93 11.64 -9.62
CA ASN A 167 -38.35 12.91 -9.19
C ASN A 167 -36.87 12.71 -8.90
N GLY A 168 -36.09 13.80 -8.89
CA GLY A 168 -34.67 13.78 -8.59
C GLY A 168 -34.32 14.53 -7.31
N PHE A 169 -33.23 14.13 -6.66
CA PHE A 169 -32.57 14.93 -5.63
C PHE A 169 -31.10 15.13 -5.97
N SER A 170 -30.54 16.27 -5.55
CA SER A 170 -29.15 16.65 -5.77
C SER A 170 -28.59 17.35 -4.54
N TYR A 171 -27.86 16.60 -3.73
CA TYR A 171 -27.23 17.10 -2.52
C TYR A 171 -25.74 17.31 -2.77
N HIS A 172 -25.40 18.57 -3.06
CA HIS A 172 -24.03 19.03 -3.25
C HIS A 172 -23.61 19.80 -2.00
N ILE A 173 -22.78 19.17 -1.19
CA ILE A 173 -22.22 19.76 0.03
C ILE A 173 -20.93 20.47 -0.36
N ALA A 174 -20.87 21.79 -0.16
CA ALA A 174 -19.80 22.64 -0.66
C ALA A 174 -19.51 23.81 0.29
N ASN A 175 -18.42 24.54 0.01
CA ASN A 175 -17.96 25.72 0.77
C ASN A 175 -17.38 25.40 2.16
N ALA A 176 -16.46 26.26 2.61
CA ALA A 176 -15.72 26.09 3.86
C ALA A 176 -16.57 25.79 5.12
N PRO A 177 -17.75 26.41 5.33
CA PRO A 177 -18.59 26.09 6.50
C PRO A 177 -19.11 24.64 6.52
N GLN A 178 -19.16 23.98 5.37
CA GLN A 178 -19.61 22.60 5.24
C GLN A 178 -18.46 21.59 5.22
N LEU A 179 -17.24 22.01 5.51
CA LEU A 179 -16.10 21.11 5.63
C LEU A 179 -16.37 20.10 6.74
N MET A 180 -16.37 18.82 6.39
CA MET A 180 -16.70 17.73 7.30
C MET A 180 -15.42 17.11 7.86
N THR A 181 -15.41 16.78 9.15
CA THR A 181 -14.33 16.05 9.80
C THR A 181 -14.82 14.69 10.25
N VAL A 182 -14.20 13.63 9.72
CA VAL A 182 -14.49 12.25 10.05
C VAL A 182 -13.37 11.73 10.95
N GLU A 183 -13.71 11.28 12.14
CA GLU A 183 -12.79 10.59 13.06
C GLU A 183 -13.26 9.15 13.27
N VAL A 184 -12.39 8.20 12.98
CA VAL A 184 -12.68 6.77 13.11
C VAL A 184 -11.71 6.16 14.13
N PRO A 185 -12.21 5.64 15.26
CA PRO A 185 -11.37 4.92 16.21
C PRO A 185 -10.96 3.57 15.61
N VAL A 186 -9.66 3.31 15.58
CA VAL A 186 -9.09 2.07 15.02
C VAL A 186 -7.68 1.87 15.56
N ALA A 187 -7.44 0.72 16.19
CA ALA A 187 -6.12 0.36 16.68
C ALA A 187 -5.32 -0.37 15.58
N PHE A 188 -4.17 0.17 15.22
CA PHE A 188 -3.28 -0.43 14.23
C PHE A 188 -1.83 -0.01 14.44
N ARG A 189 -0.92 -0.82 13.90
CA ARG A 189 0.51 -0.63 13.97
C ARG A 189 1.04 -0.17 12.63
N GLY A 190 1.52 1.06 12.56
CA GLY A 190 2.30 1.54 11.42
C GLY A 190 3.67 0.88 11.32
N GLY A 191 4.34 1.09 10.17
CA GLY A 191 5.62 0.45 9.87
C GLY A 191 5.49 -0.81 9.04
N ARG A 192 4.28 -1.13 8.56
CA ARG A 192 3.99 -2.09 7.50
C ARG A 192 2.86 -1.54 6.62
N PRO A 193 2.80 -1.89 5.33
CA PRO A 193 1.67 -1.55 4.50
C PRO A 193 0.36 -2.06 5.10
N LEU A 194 -0.67 -1.22 5.03
CA LEU A 194 -1.95 -1.46 5.66
C LEU A 194 -3.06 -0.99 4.74
N THR A 195 -4.01 -1.88 4.46
CA THR A 195 -5.30 -1.49 3.91
C THR A 195 -6.32 -1.46 5.04
N LEU A 196 -6.88 -0.27 5.26
CA LEU A 196 -8.03 -0.05 6.13
C LEU A 196 -9.28 0.10 5.27
N GLU A 197 -10.20 -0.85 5.38
CA GLU A 197 -11.49 -0.78 4.72
C GLU A 197 -12.47 -0.03 5.62
N LEU A 198 -12.93 1.12 5.14
CA LEU A 198 -13.96 1.92 5.77
C LEU A 198 -15.26 1.72 4.99
N GLU A 199 -16.35 1.43 5.70
CA GLU A 199 -17.67 1.59 5.10
C GLU A 199 -18.14 3.04 5.21
N PHE A 200 -18.82 3.52 4.17
CA PHE A 200 -19.64 4.74 4.21
C PHE A 200 -21.12 4.35 4.14
N ASP A 201 -21.82 4.46 5.26
CA ASP A 201 -23.23 4.12 5.38
C ASP A 201 -24.12 5.24 4.80
N VAL A 202 -24.60 5.03 3.56
CA VAL A 202 -25.43 6.03 2.85
C VAL A 202 -26.78 6.21 3.55
N GLN A 203 -27.31 5.18 4.21
CA GLN A 203 -28.56 5.29 4.96
C GLN A 203 -28.39 6.17 6.19
N ARG A 204 -27.24 6.05 6.87
CA ARG A 204 -26.89 6.96 7.96
C ARG A 204 -26.66 8.38 7.48
N ALA A 205 -25.99 8.56 6.34
CA ALA A 205 -25.79 9.88 5.72
C ALA A 205 -27.12 10.59 5.42
N LEU A 206 -28.13 9.83 5.01
CA LEU A 206 -29.48 10.32 4.69
C LEU A 206 -30.49 10.21 5.85
N ALA A 207 -30.03 9.87 7.06
CA ALA A 207 -30.92 9.60 8.17
C ALA A 207 -31.79 10.82 8.52
N GLY A 208 -33.10 10.59 8.56
CA GLY A 208 -34.10 11.59 8.92
C GLY A 208 -34.35 12.65 7.86
N ILE A 209 -33.75 12.58 6.67
CA ILE A 209 -34.09 13.47 5.55
C ILE A 209 -35.52 13.18 5.06
N ASP A 210 -36.29 14.23 4.84
CA ASP A 210 -37.66 14.16 4.32
C ASP A 210 -37.76 15.05 3.07
N PHE A 211 -37.92 14.45 1.88
CA PHE A 211 -37.93 15.21 0.62
C PHE A 211 -39.03 16.30 0.56
N ALA A 212 -40.13 16.13 1.29
CA ALA A 212 -41.22 17.11 1.30
C ALA A 212 -40.93 18.29 2.23
N LYS A 213 -40.25 18.06 3.36
CA LYS A 213 -39.95 19.10 4.36
C LYS A 213 -38.60 19.76 4.14
N ASP A 214 -37.59 18.96 3.86
CA ASP A 214 -36.20 19.40 3.76
C ASP A 214 -35.84 19.82 2.33
N GLY A 215 -36.60 19.34 1.33
CA GLY A 215 -36.38 19.60 -0.09
C GLY A 215 -35.43 18.60 -0.76
N THR A 216 -35.24 18.78 -2.06
CA THR A 216 -34.49 17.85 -2.93
C THR A 216 -33.18 18.42 -3.43
N SER A 217 -32.77 19.61 -2.99
CA SER A 217 -31.47 20.19 -3.34
C SER A 217 -30.86 21.01 -2.21
N THR A 218 -29.53 21.02 -2.14
CA THR A 218 -28.78 21.88 -1.23
C THR A 218 -28.21 23.09 -1.97
N HIS A 219 -28.08 24.21 -1.26
CA HIS A 219 -27.35 25.39 -1.74
C HIS A 219 -26.02 25.57 -1.01
N SER A 220 -25.81 24.88 0.12
CA SER A 220 -24.57 24.90 0.90
C SER A 220 -24.12 26.31 1.33
N ARG A 221 -25.08 27.24 1.42
CA ARG A 221 -24.90 28.57 1.97
C ARG A 221 -25.09 28.55 3.48
N GLU A 222 -24.64 29.60 4.16
CA GLU A 222 -24.92 29.79 5.57
C GLU A 222 -26.44 29.78 5.83
N GLY A 223 -26.86 29.04 6.86
CA GLY A 223 -28.28 28.83 7.19
C GLY A 223 -29.01 27.74 6.39
N ASP A 224 -28.34 27.03 5.49
CA ASP A 224 -28.90 25.84 4.81
C ASP A 224 -29.02 24.68 5.82
N ALA A 225 -30.23 24.50 6.36
CA ALA A 225 -30.53 23.48 7.37
C ALA A 225 -30.36 22.04 6.85
N LEU A 226 -30.66 21.80 5.57
CA LEU A 226 -30.48 20.49 4.95
C LEU A 226 -28.99 20.16 4.81
N ALA A 227 -28.18 21.11 4.32
CA ALA A 227 -26.72 20.92 4.24
C ALA A 227 -26.11 20.66 5.63
N ALA A 228 -26.52 21.40 6.66
CA ALA A 228 -26.05 21.21 8.04
C ALA A 228 -26.43 19.83 8.62
N LYS A 229 -27.64 19.36 8.31
CA LYS A 229 -28.12 18.03 8.71
C LYS A 229 -27.33 16.92 8.01
N LEU A 230 -27.16 17.02 6.69
CA LEU A 230 -26.34 16.10 5.90
C LEU A 230 -24.89 16.07 6.38
N LYS A 231 -24.29 17.24 6.63
CA LYS A 231 -22.93 17.37 7.21
C LYS A 231 -22.81 16.53 8.48
N THR A 232 -23.72 16.73 9.43
CA THR A 232 -23.72 16.03 10.73
C THR A 232 -23.87 14.51 10.55
N ASN A 233 -24.75 14.09 9.65
CA ASN A 233 -24.98 12.68 9.35
C ASN A 233 -23.77 12.01 8.70
N ILE A 234 -23.17 12.67 7.70
CA ILE A 234 -22.01 12.17 6.93
C ILE A 234 -20.79 12.01 7.84
N GLU A 235 -20.53 12.96 8.76
CA GLU A 235 -19.42 12.85 9.73
C GLU A 235 -19.51 11.58 10.59
N GLN A 236 -20.71 11.03 10.78
CA GLN A 236 -20.97 9.83 11.56
C GLN A 236 -21.21 8.57 10.71
N ALA A 237 -21.13 8.68 9.38
CA ALA A 237 -21.47 7.60 8.46
C ALA A 237 -20.30 6.64 8.17
N PHE A 238 -19.11 6.90 8.72
CA PHE A 238 -17.93 6.08 8.47
C PHE A 238 -17.63 5.13 9.61
N ARG A 239 -17.31 3.87 9.29
CA ARG A 239 -16.93 2.84 10.26
C ARG A 239 -15.83 1.95 9.69
N VAL A 240 -14.99 1.39 10.55
CA VAL A 240 -14.08 0.33 10.13
C VAL A 240 -14.89 -0.92 9.81
N ARG A 241 -14.71 -1.42 8.60
CA ARG A 241 -15.29 -2.68 8.15
C ARG A 241 -14.28 -3.82 8.30
N SER A 242 -13.07 -3.58 7.84
CA SER A 242 -11.98 -4.55 7.92
C SER A 242 -10.64 -3.83 7.95
N MET A 243 -9.62 -4.54 8.43
CA MET A 243 -8.26 -4.05 8.44
C MET A 243 -7.35 -5.22 8.14
N HIS A 244 -6.50 -5.05 7.14
CA HIS A 244 -5.55 -6.07 6.75
C HIS A 244 -4.21 -5.42 6.51
N TYR A 245 -3.19 -5.91 7.21
CA TYR A 245 -1.83 -5.64 6.80
C TYR A 245 -1.65 -6.26 5.42
N ASP A 246 -1.22 -5.47 4.45
CA ASP A 246 -0.98 -5.99 3.11
C ASP A 246 0.25 -6.87 3.19
N VAL A 247 0.02 -8.14 3.49
CA VAL A 247 1.00 -9.24 3.37
C VAL A 247 1.41 -9.39 1.89
N TYR A 248 0.64 -8.77 0.98
CA TYR A 248 0.85 -8.60 -0.45
C TYR A 248 1.30 -7.18 -0.78
N GLN A 249 2.60 -6.92 -0.71
CA GLN A 249 3.16 -5.88 -1.56
C GLN A 249 3.22 -6.43 -2.98
N THR A 250 2.66 -5.70 -3.94
CA THR A 250 3.27 -5.72 -5.27
C THR A 250 4.63 -5.07 -5.06
N PRO A 251 5.76 -5.78 -5.21
CA PRO A 251 7.05 -5.16 -4.99
C PRO A 251 7.13 -3.93 -5.89
N THR A 252 7.55 -2.79 -5.32
CA THR A 252 7.71 -1.55 -6.08
C THR A 252 8.89 -1.74 -7.04
N PHE A 253 8.61 -2.33 -8.19
CA PHE A 253 9.56 -2.42 -9.27
C PHE A 253 9.61 -1.06 -9.93
N ALA A 254 10.83 -0.54 -10.15
CA ALA A 254 11.04 0.68 -10.91
C ALA A 254 10.16 0.66 -12.17
N THR A 255 9.41 1.72 -12.42
CA THR A 255 8.47 1.82 -13.55
C THR A 255 9.16 1.73 -14.92
N LYS A 256 10.50 1.80 -14.93
CA LYS A 256 11.35 1.50 -16.07
C LYS A 256 12.29 0.35 -15.72
N PRO A 257 12.22 -0.81 -16.40
CA PRO A 257 13.21 -1.87 -16.28
C PRO A 257 14.61 -1.30 -16.53
N ALA A 258 15.57 -1.69 -15.70
CA ALA A 258 16.98 -1.42 -15.94
C ALA A 258 17.36 -1.99 -17.33
N PRO A 259 18.27 -1.33 -18.06
CA PRO A 259 18.79 -1.90 -19.29
C PRO A 259 19.41 -3.27 -19.01
N LEU A 260 19.34 -4.16 -19.98
CA LEU A 260 19.99 -5.46 -19.90
C LEU A 260 21.51 -5.25 -19.69
N PRO A 261 22.15 -6.02 -18.79
CA PRO A 261 23.61 -6.05 -18.69
C PRO A 261 24.24 -6.35 -20.05
N ALA A 262 25.43 -5.77 -20.30
CA ALA A 262 26.13 -5.94 -21.57
C ALA A 262 26.39 -7.43 -21.86
N GLY A 263 26.17 -7.86 -23.11
CA GLY A 263 26.41 -9.26 -23.51
C GLY A 263 25.33 -10.27 -23.07
N THR A 264 24.26 -9.83 -22.39
CA THR A 264 23.17 -10.71 -21.96
C THR A 264 21.95 -10.66 -22.88
N HIS A 265 21.16 -11.74 -22.86
CA HIS A 265 19.97 -11.91 -23.69
C HIS A 265 18.72 -11.97 -22.81
N ALA A 266 17.69 -11.19 -23.17
CA ALA A 266 16.41 -11.23 -22.48
C ALA A 266 15.82 -12.66 -22.50
N LEU A 267 15.22 -13.05 -21.38
CA LEU A 267 14.45 -14.26 -21.25
C LEU A 267 13.00 -13.92 -20.93
N THR A 268 12.08 -14.34 -21.80
CA THR A 268 10.64 -14.22 -21.56
C THR A 268 10.10 -15.55 -21.04
N PRO A 269 9.54 -15.62 -19.82
CA PRO A 269 8.93 -16.84 -19.32
C PRO A 269 7.78 -17.28 -20.23
N ALA A 270 7.78 -18.55 -20.64
CA ALA A 270 6.65 -19.14 -21.36
C ALA A 270 5.48 -19.37 -20.39
N MET A 271 4.63 -18.36 -20.25
CA MET A 271 3.39 -18.44 -19.47
C MET A 271 2.18 -18.19 -20.37
N THR A 272 1.16 -19.02 -20.21
CA THR A 272 -0.14 -18.78 -20.84
C THR A 272 -0.77 -17.51 -20.26
N GLN A 273 -1.45 -16.74 -21.12
CA GLN A 273 -2.21 -15.55 -20.71
C GLN A 273 -3.38 -15.87 -19.75
N ARG A 274 -3.73 -17.15 -19.57
CA ARG A 274 -4.75 -17.60 -18.61
C ARG A 274 -4.26 -17.64 -17.16
N PHE A 275 -2.95 -17.56 -16.93
CA PHE A 275 -2.39 -17.45 -15.58
C PHE A 275 -2.19 -15.99 -15.18
N PRO A 276 -2.27 -15.66 -13.87
CA PRO A 276 -1.87 -14.35 -13.38
C PRO A 276 -0.45 -14.02 -13.86
N GLN A 277 -0.26 -12.87 -14.49
CA GLN A 277 1.05 -12.47 -14.97
C GLN A 277 1.94 -12.12 -13.78
N VAL A 278 3.16 -12.66 -13.79
CA VAL A 278 4.16 -12.37 -12.75
C VAL A 278 4.73 -10.98 -12.98
N GLN A 279 4.81 -10.19 -11.91
CA GLN A 279 5.58 -8.97 -11.93
C GLN A 279 7.03 -9.28 -11.53
N LEU A 280 7.96 -9.09 -12.47
CA LEU A 280 9.38 -9.35 -12.25
C LEU A 280 10.13 -8.08 -11.80
N PRO A 281 11.26 -8.24 -11.09
CA PRO A 281 12.07 -7.09 -10.68
C PRO A 281 12.59 -6.24 -11.81
N ALA A 282 12.18 -4.97 -11.84
CA ALA A 282 12.66 -4.01 -12.82
C ALA A 282 14.15 -3.69 -12.66
N ASP A 283 14.68 -3.75 -11.43
CA ASP A 283 16.11 -3.58 -11.12
C ASP A 283 16.97 -4.79 -11.51
N ASN A 284 16.36 -5.92 -11.89
CA ASN A 284 17.05 -7.13 -12.29
C ASN A 284 16.31 -7.81 -13.44
N PRO A 285 16.50 -7.30 -14.67
CA PRO A 285 15.83 -7.84 -15.84
C PRO A 285 16.20 -9.32 -16.02
N LEU A 286 15.21 -10.13 -16.38
CA LEU A 286 15.41 -11.57 -16.53
C LEU A 286 16.19 -11.87 -17.81
N THR A 287 17.36 -12.49 -17.67
CA THR A 287 18.24 -12.86 -18.78
C THR A 287 18.53 -14.36 -18.81
N GLN A 288 18.90 -14.88 -19.98
CA GLN A 288 19.30 -16.29 -20.13
C GLN A 288 20.53 -16.61 -19.28
N GLU A 289 21.52 -15.72 -19.30
CA GLU A 289 22.77 -15.80 -18.55
C GLU A 289 22.51 -15.67 -17.05
N GLY A 290 21.65 -14.74 -16.63
CA GLY A 290 21.28 -14.56 -15.22
C GLY A 290 20.56 -15.79 -14.66
N VAL A 291 19.69 -16.43 -15.45
CA VAL A 291 19.05 -17.70 -15.05
C VAL A 291 20.06 -18.84 -15.01
N ALA A 292 21.01 -18.91 -15.94
CA ALA A 292 22.07 -19.92 -15.94
C ALA A 292 22.99 -19.77 -14.71
N LEU A 293 23.45 -18.56 -14.40
CA LEU A 293 24.24 -18.25 -13.22
C LEU A 293 23.47 -18.56 -11.93
N GLY A 294 22.21 -18.12 -11.84
CA GLY A 294 21.35 -18.43 -10.70
C GLY A 294 21.18 -19.93 -10.48
N ARG A 295 21.05 -20.72 -11.55
CA ARG A 295 21.03 -22.19 -11.49
C ARG A 295 22.36 -22.74 -10.98
N GLN A 296 23.50 -22.26 -11.48
CA GLN A 296 24.81 -22.69 -11.00
C GLN A 296 24.95 -22.45 -9.49
N LEU A 297 24.64 -21.24 -9.02
CA LEU A 297 24.71 -20.88 -7.60
C LEU A 297 23.75 -21.70 -6.74
N PHE A 298 22.54 -22.02 -7.24
CA PHE A 298 21.58 -22.85 -6.52
C PHE A 298 22.13 -24.25 -6.17
N HIS A 299 23.06 -24.76 -6.99
CA HIS A 299 23.72 -26.04 -6.79
C HIS A 299 25.13 -25.93 -6.18
N ASP A 300 25.63 -24.72 -5.94
CA ASP A 300 27.00 -24.49 -5.49
C ASP A 300 27.15 -24.70 -3.97
N ALA A 301 27.96 -25.68 -3.59
CA ALA A 301 28.17 -26.01 -2.18
C ALA A 301 29.08 -25.01 -1.46
N ARG A 302 29.87 -24.20 -2.19
CA ARG A 302 30.78 -23.19 -1.61
C ARG A 302 30.05 -22.12 -0.79
N LEU A 303 28.75 -21.99 -1.01
CA LEU A 303 27.85 -21.16 -0.22
C LEU A 303 27.78 -21.56 1.27
N SER A 304 28.17 -22.79 1.63
CA SER A 304 28.19 -23.29 3.01
C SER A 304 29.57 -23.27 3.66
N VAL A 305 29.61 -23.27 4.99
CA VAL A 305 30.83 -23.14 5.79
C VAL A 305 31.88 -24.20 5.47
N ASN A 306 31.44 -25.44 5.28
CA ASN A 306 32.29 -26.61 5.03
C ASN A 306 32.24 -27.06 3.56
N GLN A 307 31.58 -26.29 2.69
CA GLN A 307 31.46 -26.56 1.26
C GLN A 307 30.75 -27.88 0.92
N THR A 308 29.83 -28.37 1.78
CA THR A 308 29.10 -29.62 1.56
C THR A 308 27.61 -29.45 1.30
N GLN A 309 27.05 -28.25 1.44
CA GLN A 309 25.62 -27.97 1.28
C GLN A 309 25.38 -26.80 0.32
N SER A 310 24.41 -26.97 -0.57
CA SER A 310 23.86 -25.93 -1.45
C SER A 310 22.35 -25.80 -1.23
N CYS A 311 21.70 -24.84 -1.89
CA CYS A 311 20.25 -24.70 -1.84
C CYS A 311 19.55 -26.00 -2.30
N ALA A 312 20.07 -26.62 -3.35
CA ALA A 312 19.57 -27.88 -3.89
C ALA A 312 19.67 -29.07 -2.92
N SER A 313 20.54 -29.02 -1.90
CA SER A 313 20.66 -30.10 -0.90
C SER A 313 19.39 -30.27 -0.06
N CYS A 314 18.62 -29.20 0.15
CA CYS A 314 17.35 -29.23 0.88
C CYS A 314 16.14 -28.99 -0.03
N HIS A 315 16.32 -28.32 -1.18
CA HIS A 315 15.27 -28.02 -2.13
C HIS A 315 15.33 -28.93 -3.36
N ASP A 316 14.98 -30.20 -3.16
CA ASP A 316 15.04 -31.24 -4.19
C ASP A 316 13.95 -31.06 -5.26
N GLN A 317 14.36 -30.78 -6.50
CA GLN A 317 13.46 -30.55 -7.63
C GLN A 317 12.48 -31.72 -7.86
N THR A 318 12.90 -32.97 -7.62
CA THR A 318 12.04 -34.15 -7.78
C THR A 318 10.95 -34.24 -6.71
N ARG A 319 11.07 -33.45 -5.65
CA ARG A 319 10.13 -33.35 -4.52
C ARG A 319 9.50 -31.96 -4.44
N ALA A 320 9.26 -31.35 -5.60
CA ALA A 320 8.71 -30.00 -5.69
C ALA A 320 9.57 -28.97 -4.94
N PHE A 321 10.88 -29.09 -5.03
CA PHE A 321 11.86 -28.22 -4.36
C PHE A 321 11.70 -28.16 -2.83
N ALA A 322 11.24 -29.25 -2.21
CA ALA A 322 11.13 -29.38 -0.77
C ALA A 322 12.06 -30.48 -0.22
N ASP A 323 12.28 -30.45 1.09
CA ASP A 323 13.05 -31.50 1.77
C ASP A 323 12.16 -32.70 2.08
N ALA A 324 12.71 -33.90 1.94
CA ALA A 324 12.05 -35.15 2.32
C ALA A 324 11.86 -35.31 3.83
N ARG A 325 12.74 -34.67 4.61
CA ARG A 325 12.83 -34.83 6.06
C ARG A 325 11.83 -33.93 6.75
N ARG A 326 11.31 -34.34 7.90
CA ARG A 326 10.47 -33.47 8.76
C ARG A 326 11.19 -32.18 9.16
N PHE A 327 12.49 -32.26 9.39
CA PHE A 327 13.37 -31.13 9.70
C PHE A 327 14.62 -31.25 8.84
N SER A 328 15.01 -30.16 8.19
CA SER A 328 16.20 -30.14 7.34
C SER A 328 17.46 -30.19 8.18
N LEU A 329 18.52 -30.84 7.67
CA LEU A 329 19.84 -30.80 8.30
C LEU A 329 20.67 -29.70 7.64
N GLY A 330 21.38 -28.94 8.46
CA GLY A 330 22.37 -27.97 8.00
C GLY A 330 23.67 -28.63 7.53
N ALA A 331 24.58 -27.79 7.04
CA ALA A 331 25.88 -28.16 6.50
C ALA A 331 26.71 -28.97 7.51
N GLU A 332 26.63 -28.64 8.79
CA GLU A 332 27.32 -29.33 9.89
C GLU A 332 26.48 -30.46 10.52
N GLN A 333 25.49 -30.99 9.79
CA GLN A 333 24.56 -32.04 10.25
C GLN A 333 23.71 -31.68 11.47
N GLN A 334 23.62 -30.39 11.79
CA GLN A 334 22.73 -29.89 12.83
C GLN A 334 21.27 -30.01 12.38
N MET A 335 20.39 -30.44 13.28
CA MET A 335 18.96 -30.50 13.00
C MET A 335 18.35 -29.10 13.03
N GLY A 336 17.74 -28.69 11.93
CA GLY A 336 16.97 -27.45 11.83
C GLY A 336 15.66 -27.51 12.62
N LYS A 337 14.96 -26.37 12.66
CA LYS A 337 13.69 -26.23 13.39
C LYS A 337 12.45 -26.52 12.52
N ARG A 338 12.63 -26.57 11.19
CA ARG A 338 11.56 -26.69 10.19
C ARG A 338 12.04 -27.53 8.99
N ASN A 339 11.09 -27.99 8.19
CA ASN A 339 11.33 -28.51 6.84
C ASN A 339 11.61 -27.34 5.88
N ALA A 340 12.54 -27.53 4.95
CA ALA A 340 12.80 -26.55 3.89
C ALA A 340 11.56 -26.41 3.00
N MET A 341 11.09 -25.16 2.84
CA MET A 341 9.87 -24.86 2.09
C MET A 341 9.97 -25.30 0.62
N PRO A 342 8.86 -25.69 -0.01
CA PRO A 342 8.83 -25.84 -1.47
C PRO A 342 9.12 -24.50 -2.16
N LEU A 343 9.90 -24.53 -3.25
CA LEU A 343 10.26 -23.32 -4.03
C LEU A 343 9.50 -23.17 -5.35
N PHE A 344 8.48 -24.00 -5.63
CA PHE A 344 7.64 -23.80 -6.81
C PHE A 344 6.66 -22.64 -6.61
N ASN A 345 6.34 -21.93 -7.70
CA ASN A 345 5.35 -20.84 -7.73
C ASN A 345 5.66 -19.62 -6.83
N LEU A 346 6.91 -19.47 -6.36
CA LEU A 346 7.30 -18.32 -5.52
C LEU A 346 7.17 -16.96 -6.22
N ALA A 347 7.12 -16.95 -7.55
CA ALA A 347 6.93 -15.74 -8.34
C ALA A 347 5.59 -15.01 -8.08
N TRP A 348 4.60 -15.70 -7.51
CA TRP A 348 3.31 -15.12 -7.11
C TRP A 348 3.16 -14.90 -5.60
N GLN A 349 4.22 -15.15 -4.83
CA GLN A 349 4.23 -14.94 -3.38
C GLN A 349 4.78 -13.56 -3.04
N SER A 350 4.30 -13.01 -1.93
CA SER A 350 4.66 -11.68 -1.43
C SER A 350 5.27 -11.67 -0.03
N SER A 351 5.26 -12.82 0.64
CA SER A 351 5.93 -13.04 1.91
C SER A 351 6.67 -14.37 1.85
N PHE A 352 7.87 -14.40 2.40
CA PHE A 352 8.76 -15.55 2.34
C PHE A 352 9.15 -15.99 3.77
N PHE A 353 9.57 -17.24 3.90
CA PHE A 353 9.60 -18.04 5.13
C PHE A 353 8.25 -18.52 5.64
N TRP A 354 8.27 -19.62 6.41
CA TRP A 354 7.10 -20.19 7.09
C TRP A 354 6.40 -19.21 8.03
N ASP A 355 7.13 -18.24 8.58
CA ASP A 355 6.65 -17.18 9.47
C ASP A 355 6.39 -15.85 8.72
N GLY A 356 6.60 -15.81 7.40
CA GLY A 356 6.36 -14.64 6.55
C GLY A 356 7.31 -13.46 6.82
N ARG A 357 8.43 -13.67 7.54
CA ARG A 357 9.27 -12.58 8.03
C ARG A 357 10.06 -11.83 6.95
N ALA A 358 10.28 -12.45 5.78
CA ALA A 358 11.03 -11.82 4.69
C ALA A 358 10.06 -11.24 3.65
N ALA A 359 10.25 -9.98 3.29
CA ALA A 359 9.36 -9.25 2.38
C ALA A 359 9.67 -9.51 0.91
N THR A 360 10.90 -9.95 0.59
CA THR A 360 11.30 -10.28 -0.78
C THR A 360 12.07 -11.59 -0.85
N LEU A 361 12.02 -12.25 -2.00
CA LEU A 361 12.80 -13.47 -2.26
C LEU A 361 14.32 -13.20 -2.16
N ARG A 362 14.76 -12.01 -2.59
CA ARG A 362 16.16 -11.60 -2.56
C ARG A 362 16.66 -11.35 -1.13
N GLU A 363 15.80 -10.91 -0.23
CA GLU A 363 16.10 -10.86 1.20
C GLU A 363 16.12 -12.27 1.80
N GLN A 364 15.10 -13.09 1.49
CA GLN A 364 14.96 -14.44 2.03
C GLN A 364 16.17 -15.32 1.70
N VAL A 365 16.65 -15.31 0.46
CA VAL A 365 17.73 -16.20 -0.01
C VAL A 365 19.06 -15.98 0.73
N LEU A 366 19.30 -14.79 1.28
CA LEU A 366 20.55 -14.46 1.99
C LEU A 366 20.56 -14.95 3.44
N MET A 367 19.39 -15.24 4.02
CA MET A 367 19.29 -15.62 5.43
C MET A 367 19.73 -17.08 5.69
N PRO A 368 19.34 -18.11 4.90
CA PRO A 368 19.81 -19.49 5.06
C PRO A 368 21.33 -19.65 4.99
N ILE A 369 21.99 -18.81 4.17
CA ILE A 369 23.45 -18.80 4.07
C ILE A 369 24.07 -18.54 5.45
N GLN A 370 23.47 -17.63 6.22
CA GLN A 370 23.99 -17.14 7.50
C GLN A 370 23.43 -17.88 8.73
N ASP A 371 22.39 -18.72 8.58
CA ASP A 371 21.82 -19.46 9.69
C ASP A 371 22.75 -20.61 10.10
N ALA A 372 23.08 -20.67 11.40
CA ALA A 372 23.97 -21.68 11.96
C ALA A 372 23.45 -23.12 11.85
N HIS A 373 22.13 -23.30 11.72
CA HIS A 373 21.48 -24.61 11.54
C HIS A 373 21.25 -24.95 10.06
N GLU A 374 21.61 -24.05 9.15
CA GLU A 374 21.56 -24.26 7.70
C GLU A 374 23.00 -24.24 7.17
N MET A 375 23.42 -23.18 6.46
CA MET A 375 24.71 -23.18 5.78
C MET A 375 25.87 -22.63 6.62
N ASN A 376 25.57 -21.95 7.73
CA ASN A 376 26.50 -21.41 8.73
C ASN A 376 27.69 -20.59 8.17
N GLU A 377 27.45 -19.81 7.10
CA GLU A 377 28.49 -19.03 6.43
C GLU A 377 28.17 -17.54 6.40
N THR A 378 29.20 -16.70 6.37
CA THR A 378 29.05 -15.25 6.23
C THR A 378 29.09 -14.85 4.76
N LEU A 379 28.25 -13.89 4.35
CA LEU A 379 28.22 -13.40 2.97
C LEU A 379 29.60 -12.94 2.45
N PRO A 380 30.44 -12.21 3.22
CA PRO A 380 31.77 -11.83 2.74
C PRO A 380 32.67 -13.03 2.43
N LYS A 381 32.58 -14.11 3.20
CA LYS A 381 33.32 -15.34 2.92
C LYS A 381 32.78 -16.08 1.70
N VAL A 382 31.46 -16.09 1.50
CA VAL A 382 30.87 -16.62 0.26
C VAL A 382 31.41 -15.85 -0.94
N VAL A 383 31.38 -14.51 -0.90
CA VAL A 383 31.92 -13.68 -1.98
C VAL A 383 33.39 -14.01 -2.23
N ALA A 384 34.22 -14.10 -1.18
CA ALA A 384 35.63 -14.48 -1.32
C ALA A 384 35.81 -15.84 -2.02
N LYS A 385 35.06 -16.87 -1.60
CA LYS A 385 35.12 -18.21 -2.22
C LYS A 385 34.69 -18.20 -3.69
N LEU A 386 33.67 -17.43 -4.04
CA LEU A 386 33.18 -17.35 -5.42
C LEU A 386 34.12 -16.52 -6.31
N SER A 387 34.77 -15.48 -5.76
CA SER A 387 35.75 -14.66 -6.48
C SER A 387 37.08 -15.38 -6.77
N GLU A 388 37.37 -16.49 -6.08
CA GLU A 388 38.51 -17.36 -6.39
C GLU A 388 38.29 -18.18 -7.67
N ASP A 389 37.07 -18.24 -8.18
CA ASP A 389 36.69 -18.95 -9.39
C ASP A 389 36.58 -17.97 -10.58
N PRO A 390 37.50 -18.06 -11.57
CA PRO A 390 37.48 -17.18 -12.73
C PRO A 390 36.22 -17.33 -13.57
N GLU A 391 35.66 -18.54 -13.69
CA GLU A 391 34.44 -18.78 -14.46
C GLU A 391 33.24 -18.14 -13.77
N CYS A 392 33.14 -18.28 -12.45
CA CYS A 392 32.11 -17.63 -11.66
C CYS A 392 32.21 -16.11 -11.77
N THR A 393 33.43 -15.56 -11.62
CA THR A 393 33.68 -14.11 -11.74
C THR A 393 33.32 -13.59 -13.13
N GLN A 394 33.66 -14.33 -14.19
CA GLN A 394 33.30 -13.98 -15.56
C GLN A 394 31.78 -14.00 -15.79
N ALA A 395 31.05 -14.93 -15.17
CA ALA A 395 29.60 -14.99 -15.29
C ALA A 395 28.87 -13.82 -14.59
N PHE A 396 29.52 -13.15 -13.63
CA PHE A 396 29.02 -11.95 -12.96
C PHE A 396 29.38 -10.62 -13.65
N ALA A 397 30.35 -10.64 -14.58
CA ALA A 397 30.85 -9.47 -15.30
C ALA A 397 30.00 -9.15 -16.54
#